data_AF-A0A1F1GBB6-F1
#
_entry.id   AF-A0A1F1GBB6-F1
#
_cell.length_a   1.000
_cell.length_b   1.000
_cell.length_c   1.000
_cell.angle_alpha   90.00
_cell.angle_beta   90.00
_cell.angle_gamma   90.00
#
_symmetry.space_group_name_H-M   'P 1'
#
loop_
_entity.id
_entity.type
_entity.pdbx_description
1 polymer ?
#
loop_
_entity_poly.entity_id
_entity_poly.type
_entity_poly.pdbx_seq_one_letter_code
_entity_poly.pdbx_strand_id
1 'polypeptide(L)'
;MASILIFADLHLGRPGAPGIEWALDVLETTDADACICLGDIIDRTADTDTYVPQAQQVMARAVELFDDAHFVSGNHDVHHDLSFPSSVTVHPTDVHAFQCAGAIVVTAAVATDPDPRALTFPVRQSDKPHLGLLHSSATGEFSKGVCLPTTPNQLQACGFDAWILGHVHTPHVLQDNPFIGWVGMGEAVLYDVPTASVTRL
;
A
#
# COMPACT_ATOMS: atom_id res chain seq x y z
N MET A 1 -14.37 -11.38 9.98
CA MET A 1 -14.66 -11.69 8.55
C MET A 1 -13.41 -11.35 7.80
N ALA A 2 -13.04 -12.12 6.76
CA ALA A 2 -11.73 -11.96 6.12
C ALA A 2 -11.51 -10.52 5.63
N SER A 3 -10.48 -9.85 6.14
CA SER A 3 -10.25 -8.42 5.94
C SER A 3 -8.76 -8.06 5.96
N ILE A 4 -8.43 -6.97 5.27
CA ILE A 4 -7.05 -6.51 5.11
C ILE A 4 -6.97 -5.05 5.51
N LEU A 5 -6.15 -4.75 6.52
CA LEU A 5 -5.74 -3.39 6.87
C LEU A 5 -4.67 -2.93 5.87
N ILE A 6 -4.86 -1.76 5.27
CA ILE A 6 -3.94 -1.17 4.30
C ILE A 6 -3.66 0.27 4.70
N PHE A 7 -2.40 0.60 4.91
CA PHE A 7 -1.94 1.96 5.15
C PHE A 7 -0.82 2.32 4.17
N ALA A 8 -0.61 3.62 3.94
CA ALA A 8 0.41 4.13 3.03
C ALA A 8 0.91 5.49 3.52
N ASP A 9 1.97 6.00 2.89
CA ASP A 9 2.38 7.41 3.02
C ASP A 9 2.64 7.83 4.48
N LEU A 10 3.24 6.95 5.28
CA LEU A 10 3.57 7.23 6.70
C LEU A 10 4.69 8.26 6.83
N HIS A 11 5.64 8.27 5.91
CA HIS A 11 6.75 9.23 5.83
C HIS A 11 7.46 9.48 7.16
N LEU A 12 7.90 8.42 7.86
CA LEU A 12 8.73 8.58 9.05
C LEU A 12 9.92 9.52 8.75
N GLY A 13 10.14 10.50 9.63
CA GLY A 13 11.18 11.52 9.47
C GLY A 13 10.77 12.80 8.73
N ARG A 14 9.57 12.86 8.15
CA ARG A 14 9.06 14.09 7.53
C ARG A 14 8.33 14.98 8.54
N PRO A 15 8.62 16.30 8.59
CA PRO A 15 7.85 17.23 9.42
C PRO A 15 6.36 17.24 9.03
N GLY A 16 5.50 17.06 10.03
CA GLY A 16 4.04 17.04 9.85
C GLY A 16 3.48 15.72 9.34
N ALA A 17 4.30 14.69 9.20
CA ALA A 17 3.83 13.32 8.98
C ALA A 17 3.25 12.72 10.27
N PRO A 18 2.44 11.65 10.19
CA PRO A 18 1.74 11.05 11.33
C PRO A 18 2.67 10.54 12.44
N GLY A 19 3.85 10.05 12.04
CA GLY A 19 4.84 9.49 12.95
C GLY A 19 4.54 8.06 13.39
N ILE A 20 5.50 7.43 14.07
CA ILE A 20 5.41 6.02 14.45
C ILE A 20 4.23 5.71 15.38
N GLU A 21 3.93 6.60 16.33
CA GLU A 21 2.83 6.39 17.30
C GLU A 21 1.48 6.22 16.60
N TRP A 22 1.21 6.99 15.54
CA TRP A 22 0.00 6.81 14.74
C TRP A 22 -0.04 5.42 14.09
N ALA A 23 1.08 4.97 13.52
CA ALA A 23 1.14 3.66 12.87
C ALA A 23 0.90 2.54 13.89
N LEU A 24 1.51 2.61 15.08
CA LEU A 24 1.31 1.63 16.14
C LEU A 24 -0.14 1.63 16.64
N ASP A 25 -0.74 2.80 16.85
CA ASP A 25 -2.14 2.93 17.28
C ASP A 25 -3.11 2.32 16.26
N VAL A 26 -2.94 2.60 14.96
CA VAL A 26 -3.76 2.01 13.90
C VAL A 26 -3.62 0.49 13.87
N LEU A 27 -2.39 -0.03 14.00
CA LEU A 27 -2.15 -1.48 14.02
C LEU A 27 -2.81 -2.14 15.25
N GLU A 28 -2.77 -1.51 16.42
CA GLU A 28 -3.28 -2.07 17.68
C GLU A 28 -4.79 -1.97 17.85
N THR A 29 -5.42 -0.99 17.20
CA THR A 29 -6.86 -0.71 17.33
C THR A 29 -7.71 -1.28 16.20
N THR A 30 -7.08 -1.73 15.11
CA THR A 30 -7.79 -2.33 13.97
C THR A 30 -7.85 -3.85 14.08
N ASP A 31 -9.06 -4.41 14.03
CA ASP A 31 -9.29 -5.85 13.89
C ASP A 31 -9.31 -6.23 12.40
N ALA A 32 -8.27 -6.92 11.93
CA ALA A 32 -8.17 -7.45 10.56
C ALA A 32 -7.32 -8.74 10.53
N ASP A 33 -7.43 -9.52 9.46
CA ASP A 33 -6.68 -10.78 9.34
C ASP A 33 -5.25 -10.54 8.82
N ALA A 34 -5.07 -9.56 7.92
CA ALA A 34 -3.77 -9.23 7.33
C ALA A 34 -3.51 -7.72 7.31
N CYS A 35 -2.23 -7.33 7.25
CA CYS A 35 -1.79 -5.94 7.17
C CYS A 35 -0.85 -5.72 5.98
N ILE A 36 -1.07 -4.64 5.23
CA ILE A 36 -0.23 -4.25 4.08
C ILE A 36 0.19 -2.79 4.21
N CYS A 37 1.50 -2.57 4.27
CA CYS A 37 2.09 -1.25 4.05
C CYS A 37 2.28 -1.02 2.55
N LEU A 38 1.52 -0.08 1.99
CA LEU A 38 1.52 0.28 0.56
C LEU A 38 2.43 1.49 0.30
N GLY A 39 3.66 1.39 0.80
CA GLY A 39 4.77 2.26 0.44
C GLY A 39 4.83 3.60 1.18
N ASP A 40 5.98 4.24 1.02
CA ASP A 40 6.39 5.47 1.68
C ASP A 40 6.27 5.37 3.21
N ILE A 41 6.79 4.27 3.77
CA ILE A 41 6.87 4.09 5.22
C ILE A 41 7.86 5.09 5.84
N ILE A 42 8.90 5.45 5.10
CA ILE A 42 9.95 6.39 5.47
C ILE A 42 10.07 7.50 4.42
N ASP A 43 10.35 8.73 4.85
CA ASP A 43 10.58 9.83 3.91
C ASP A 43 11.99 9.77 3.31
N ARG A 44 12.13 10.04 2.01
CA ARG A 44 13.40 10.06 1.27
C ARG A 44 14.53 10.87 1.92
N THR A 45 14.20 11.89 2.72
CA THR A 45 15.18 12.77 3.38
C THR A 45 15.38 12.45 4.86
N ALA A 46 14.72 11.41 5.36
CA ALA A 46 14.81 11.01 6.75
C ALA A 46 16.24 10.55 7.11
N ASP A 47 16.64 10.83 8.35
CA ASP A 47 17.87 10.28 8.89
C ASP A 47 17.77 8.75 9.03
N THR A 48 18.57 8.03 8.24
CA THR A 48 18.52 6.57 8.15
C THR A 48 18.72 5.89 9.50
N ASP A 49 19.70 6.34 10.30
CA ASP A 49 20.03 5.74 11.58
C ASP A 49 18.88 5.86 12.60
N THR A 50 18.09 6.93 12.49
CA THR A 50 16.93 7.16 13.37
C THR A 50 15.67 6.45 12.89
N TYR A 51 15.37 6.50 11.59
CA TYR A 51 14.03 6.16 11.09
C TYR A 51 13.92 4.79 10.43
N VAL A 52 15.01 4.19 9.94
CA VAL A 52 14.97 2.79 9.48
C VAL A 52 14.60 1.83 10.62
N PRO A 53 15.16 1.96 11.84
CA PRO A 53 14.72 1.14 12.98
C PRO A 53 13.24 1.32 13.32
N GLN A 54 12.68 2.51 13.12
CA GLN A 54 11.27 2.78 13.35
C GLN A 54 10.38 2.12 12.28
N ALA A 55 10.76 2.20 11.00
CA ALA A 55 10.06 1.48 9.93
C ALA A 55 10.07 -0.05 10.20
N GLN A 56 11.21 -0.58 10.66
CA GLN A 56 11.34 -1.97 11.09
C GLN A 56 10.42 -2.31 12.25
N GLN A 57 10.34 -1.43 13.26
CA GLN A 57 9.46 -1.60 14.41
C GLN A 57 7.97 -1.64 14.00
N VAL A 58 7.54 -0.77 13.08
CA VAL A 58 6.15 -0.77 12.57
C VAL A 58 5.83 -2.12 11.92
N MET A 59 6.69 -2.62 11.02
CA MET A 59 6.43 -3.90 10.35
C MET A 59 6.59 -5.11 11.28
N ALA A 60 7.49 -5.04 12.26
CA ALA A 60 7.59 -6.06 13.29
C ALA A 60 6.32 -6.12 14.15
N ARG A 61 5.75 -4.97 14.50
CA ARG A 61 4.48 -4.91 15.23
C ARG A 61 3.33 -5.46 14.41
N ALA A 62 3.29 -5.22 13.10
CA ALA A 62 2.31 -5.83 12.21
C ALA A 62 2.41 -7.38 12.24
N VAL A 63 3.61 -7.94 12.22
CA VAL A 63 3.80 -9.41 12.33
C VAL A 63 3.28 -9.98 13.65
N GLU A 64 3.29 -9.22 14.74
CA GLU A 64 2.77 -9.67 16.04
C GLU A 64 1.24 -9.69 16.11
N LEU A 65 0.57 -8.87 15.30
CA LEU A 65 -0.86 -8.58 15.43
C LEU A 65 -1.73 -9.21 14.33
N PHE A 66 -1.15 -9.47 13.15
CA PHE A 66 -1.87 -9.97 11.98
C PHE A 66 -1.33 -11.34 11.56
N ASP A 67 -2.16 -12.16 10.90
CA ASP A 67 -1.75 -13.47 10.40
C ASP A 67 -0.68 -13.34 9.30
N ASP A 68 -0.78 -12.29 8.48
CA ASP A 68 0.16 -11.94 7.43
C ASP A 68 0.48 -10.44 7.44
N ALA A 69 1.76 -10.11 7.25
CA ALA A 69 2.23 -8.73 7.10
C ALA A 69 3.03 -8.56 5.79
N HIS A 70 2.64 -7.56 5.00
CA HIS A 70 3.19 -7.32 3.67
C HIS A 70 3.74 -5.91 3.55
N PHE A 71 4.83 -5.76 2.79
CA PHE A 71 5.42 -4.47 2.45
C PHE A 71 5.60 -4.35 0.94
N VAL A 72 5.04 -3.29 0.36
CA VAL A 72 5.20 -2.90 -1.04
C VAL A 72 5.87 -1.52 -1.04
N SER A 73 7.10 -1.40 -1.52
CA SER A 73 7.82 -0.12 -1.45
C SER A 73 7.16 0.98 -2.28
N GLY A 74 7.14 2.19 -1.72
CA GLY A 74 6.87 3.44 -2.41
C GLY A 74 8.15 4.08 -2.94
N ASN A 75 8.03 5.26 -3.56
CA ASN A 75 9.19 5.94 -4.16
C ASN A 75 10.12 6.57 -3.12
N HIS A 76 9.65 6.93 -1.92
CA HIS A 76 10.53 7.46 -0.88
C HIS A 76 11.38 6.34 -0.25
N ASP A 77 10.80 5.15 -0.12
CA ASP A 77 11.47 3.99 0.50
C ASP A 77 12.75 3.58 -0.24
N VAL A 78 12.82 3.78 -1.56
CA VAL A 78 13.97 3.37 -2.40
C VAL A 78 15.26 4.16 -2.10
N HIS A 79 15.19 5.22 -1.29
CA HIS A 79 16.36 5.97 -0.82
C HIS A 79 16.99 5.37 0.43
N HIS A 80 16.42 4.30 0.98
CA HIS A 80 16.88 3.66 2.20
C HIS A 80 17.06 2.15 2.00
N ASP A 81 18.07 1.58 2.65
CA ASP A 81 18.27 0.13 2.72
C ASP A 81 17.34 -0.46 3.79
N LEU A 82 16.07 -0.67 3.43
CA LEU A 82 15.08 -1.29 4.30
C LEU A 82 15.22 -2.82 4.29
N SER A 83 15.47 -3.38 5.47
CA SER A 83 15.34 -4.82 5.71
C SER A 83 14.36 -5.07 6.84
N PHE A 84 13.47 -6.04 6.67
CA PHE A 84 12.44 -6.40 7.64
C PHE A 84 12.65 -7.82 8.17
N PRO A 85 12.02 -8.21 9.29
CA PRO A 85 12.00 -9.61 9.73
C PRO A 85 11.53 -10.54 8.60
N SER A 86 12.03 -11.78 8.56
CA SER A 86 11.69 -12.74 7.50
C SER A 86 10.21 -13.11 7.42
N SER A 87 9.43 -12.79 8.46
CA SER A 87 7.98 -12.96 8.51
C SER A 87 7.23 -11.88 7.72
N VAL A 88 7.87 -10.76 7.38
CA VAL A 88 7.29 -9.73 6.51
C VAL A 88 7.52 -10.14 5.06
N THR A 89 6.44 -10.25 4.29
CA THR A 89 6.55 -10.49 2.86
C THR A 89 6.86 -9.17 2.14
N VAL A 90 8.10 -9.02 1.68
CA VAL A 90 8.53 -7.87 0.86
C VAL A 90 8.29 -8.19 -0.61
N HIS A 91 7.50 -7.35 -1.27
CA HIS A 91 7.07 -7.60 -2.64
C HIS A 91 8.08 -7.09 -3.70
N PRO A 92 8.26 -7.82 -4.81
CA PRO A 92 9.16 -7.42 -5.89
C PRO A 92 8.59 -6.27 -6.74
N THR A 93 9.47 -5.71 -7.56
CA THR A 93 9.13 -4.61 -8.48
C THR A 93 8.41 -5.06 -9.75
N ASP A 94 8.40 -6.37 -10.05
CA ASP A 94 7.63 -6.97 -11.13
C ASP A 94 6.17 -7.21 -10.70
N VAL A 95 5.25 -7.05 -11.64
CA VAL A 95 3.83 -7.37 -11.42
C VAL A 95 3.69 -8.86 -11.12
N HIS A 96 3.05 -9.16 -10.00
CA HIS A 96 2.74 -10.52 -9.60
C HIS A 96 1.45 -10.56 -8.79
N ALA A 97 0.97 -11.77 -8.51
CA ALA A 97 -0.22 -12.01 -7.70
C ALA A 97 0.12 -12.93 -6.51
N PHE A 98 -0.57 -12.74 -5.39
CA PHE A 98 -0.46 -13.58 -4.20
C PHE A 98 -1.83 -13.72 -3.51
N GLN A 99 -1.94 -14.67 -2.59
CA GLN A 99 -3.15 -14.83 -1.78
C GLN A 99 -2.97 -14.12 -0.44
N CYS A 100 -3.98 -13.38 -0.01
CA CYS A 100 -3.99 -12.67 1.27
C CYS A 100 -5.44 -12.59 1.77
N ALA A 101 -5.70 -13.05 3.00
CA ALA A 101 -7.04 -13.09 3.59
C ALA A 101 -8.15 -13.63 2.66
N GLY A 102 -7.83 -14.62 1.79
CA GLY A 102 -8.77 -15.20 0.83
C GLY A 102 -8.99 -14.43 -0.48
N ALA A 103 -8.39 -13.25 -0.64
CA ALA A 103 -8.34 -12.50 -1.90
C ALA A 103 -7.11 -12.89 -2.75
N ILE A 104 -7.21 -12.69 -4.06
CA ILE A 104 -6.06 -12.61 -4.97
C ILE A 104 -5.62 -11.15 -5.03
N VAL A 105 -4.46 -10.84 -4.46
CA VAL A 105 -3.90 -9.48 -4.48
C VAL A 105 -2.89 -9.37 -5.61
N VAL A 106 -2.99 -8.32 -6.43
CA VAL A 106 -2.06 -8.01 -7.52
C VAL A 106 -1.36 -6.69 -7.23
N THR A 107 -0.03 -6.71 -7.25
CA THR A 107 0.79 -5.54 -6.91
C THR A 107 2.11 -5.54 -7.65
N ALA A 108 2.82 -4.41 -7.57
CA ALA A 108 4.21 -4.25 -7.94
C ALA A 108 4.82 -3.13 -7.07
N ALA A 109 6.02 -3.39 -6.56
CA ALA A 109 6.76 -2.41 -5.77
C ALA A 109 7.41 -1.34 -6.66
N VAL A 110 7.59 -0.14 -6.10
CA VAL A 110 8.30 0.95 -6.77
C VAL A 110 9.80 0.67 -6.80
N ALA A 111 10.44 0.90 -7.95
CA ALA A 111 11.86 0.58 -8.17
C ALA A 111 12.79 1.79 -8.06
N THR A 112 12.27 3.00 -8.26
CA THR A 112 13.09 4.23 -8.27
C THR A 112 12.22 5.47 -8.02
N ASP A 113 12.84 6.64 -7.92
CA ASP A 113 12.16 7.91 -7.65
C ASP A 113 12.75 9.01 -8.55
N PRO A 114 12.02 9.45 -9.59
CA PRO A 114 10.68 9.02 -10.00
C PRO A 114 10.67 7.63 -10.67
N ASP A 115 9.53 6.91 -10.62
CA ASP A 115 9.34 5.64 -11.33
C ASP A 115 8.41 5.79 -12.54
N PRO A 116 8.94 5.91 -13.77
CA PRO A 116 8.13 6.11 -14.96
C PRO A 116 7.58 4.80 -15.56
N ARG A 117 7.81 3.64 -14.94
CA ARG A 117 7.39 2.35 -15.50
C ARG A 117 5.87 2.29 -15.67
N ALA A 118 5.42 2.14 -16.90
CA ALA A 118 4.03 1.81 -17.22
C ALA A 118 3.85 0.30 -17.16
N LEU A 119 3.29 -0.19 -16.07
CA LEU A 119 3.12 -1.62 -15.83
C LEU A 119 1.90 -2.18 -16.58
N THR A 120 1.97 -3.47 -16.91
CA THR A 120 0.83 -4.22 -17.46
C THR A 120 0.33 -5.20 -16.43
N PHE A 121 -0.95 -5.08 -16.06
CA PHE A 121 -1.59 -5.96 -15.08
C PHE A 121 -2.39 -7.06 -15.77
N PRO A 122 -2.46 -8.27 -15.17
CA PRO A 122 -3.31 -9.33 -15.70
C PRO A 122 -4.79 -8.97 -15.52
N VAL A 123 -5.62 -9.48 -16.44
CA VAL A 123 -7.08 -9.50 -16.22
C VAL A 123 -7.44 -10.56 -15.17
N ARG A 124 -8.58 -10.39 -14.50
CA ARG A 124 -9.14 -11.35 -13.55
C ARG A 124 -9.11 -12.77 -14.14
N GLN A 125 -8.57 -13.71 -13.34
CA GLN A 125 -8.40 -15.11 -13.76
C GLN A 125 -9.35 -16.09 -13.07
N SER A 126 -10.12 -15.64 -12.07
CA SER A 126 -11.10 -16.47 -11.35
C SER A 126 -12.19 -15.64 -10.68
N ASP A 127 -13.23 -16.31 -10.19
CA ASP A 127 -14.35 -15.68 -9.46
C ASP A 127 -14.01 -15.37 -8.00
N LYS A 128 -12.77 -15.61 -7.54
CA LYS A 128 -12.33 -15.18 -6.22
C LYS A 128 -12.23 -13.66 -6.15
N PRO A 129 -12.34 -13.03 -4.97
CA PRO A 129 -12.08 -11.59 -4.82
C PRO A 129 -10.68 -11.23 -5.36
N HIS A 130 -10.58 -10.16 -6.15
CA HIS A 130 -9.33 -9.61 -6.69
C HIS A 130 -9.15 -8.17 -6.20
N LEU A 131 -8.00 -7.91 -5.60
CA LEU A 131 -7.62 -6.58 -5.11
C LEU A 131 -6.34 -6.13 -5.81
N GLY A 132 -6.39 -4.96 -6.44
CA GLY A 132 -5.19 -4.30 -6.96
C GLY A 132 -4.61 -3.33 -5.92
N LEU A 133 -3.31 -3.41 -5.68
CA LEU A 133 -2.58 -2.48 -4.81
C LEU A 133 -1.44 -1.84 -5.58
N LEU A 134 -1.30 -0.51 -5.49
CA LEU A 134 -0.22 0.19 -6.19
C LEU A 134 0.15 1.50 -5.50
N HIS A 135 1.43 1.75 -5.29
CA HIS A 135 1.90 3.07 -4.90
C HIS A 135 2.09 3.91 -6.18
N SER A 136 1.12 4.78 -6.51
CA SER A 136 1.01 5.32 -7.88
C SER A 136 0.51 6.76 -7.96
N SER A 137 1.07 7.52 -8.89
CA SER A 137 0.59 8.84 -9.30
C SER A 137 -0.64 8.79 -10.20
N ALA A 138 -1.10 7.61 -10.63
CA ALA A 138 -2.12 7.44 -11.67
C ALA A 138 -1.83 8.34 -12.90
N THR A 139 -2.77 9.21 -13.27
CA THR A 139 -2.64 10.17 -14.38
C THR A 139 -1.84 11.42 -14.02
N GLY A 140 -1.41 11.56 -12.77
CA GLY A 140 -0.63 12.69 -12.26
C GLY A 140 -1.46 13.89 -11.79
N GLU A 141 -2.80 13.84 -11.87
CA GLU A 141 -3.66 14.97 -11.50
C GLU A 141 -3.48 15.43 -10.04
N PHE A 142 -3.23 14.48 -9.12
CA PHE A 142 -3.07 14.74 -7.69
C PHE A 142 -1.64 14.53 -7.18
N SER A 143 -0.67 14.34 -8.06
CA SER A 143 0.74 14.13 -7.67
C SER A 143 1.67 15.19 -8.25
N LYS A 144 2.78 15.44 -7.53
CA LYS A 144 3.88 16.28 -7.99
C LYS A 144 4.96 15.48 -8.74
N GLY A 145 4.99 14.16 -8.58
CA GLY A 145 5.99 13.27 -9.14
C GLY A 145 5.36 12.10 -9.88
N VAL A 146 6.07 11.56 -10.88
CA VAL A 146 5.63 10.35 -11.58
C VAL A 146 6.04 9.14 -10.74
N CYS A 147 5.08 8.27 -10.45
CA CYS A 147 5.30 7.01 -9.77
C CYS A 147 4.33 5.96 -10.33
N LEU A 148 4.85 4.93 -11.00
CA LEU A 148 4.06 3.85 -11.61
C LEU A 148 2.78 4.35 -12.31
N PRO A 149 2.90 5.23 -13.32
CA PRO A 149 1.75 5.88 -13.93
C PRO A 149 0.80 4.85 -14.54
N THR A 150 -0.50 5.09 -14.36
CA THR A 150 -1.60 4.26 -14.84
C THR A 150 -2.84 5.13 -15.06
N THR A 151 -3.90 4.55 -15.62
CA THR A 151 -5.18 5.25 -15.81
C THR A 151 -6.32 4.47 -15.15
N PRO A 152 -7.39 5.14 -14.66
CA PRO A 152 -8.58 4.45 -14.16
C PRO A 152 -9.14 3.43 -15.15
N ASN A 153 -9.07 3.71 -16.46
CA ASN A 153 -9.54 2.79 -17.50
C ASN A 153 -8.70 1.51 -17.57
N GLN A 154 -7.37 1.60 -17.43
CA GLN A 154 -6.50 0.41 -17.38
C GLN A 154 -6.76 -0.43 -16.13
N LEU A 155 -6.94 0.23 -14.98
CA LEU A 155 -7.25 -0.45 -13.72
C LEU A 155 -8.61 -1.16 -13.79
N GLN A 156 -9.64 -0.50 -14.33
CA GLN A 156 -10.96 -1.10 -14.56
C GLN A 156 -10.93 -2.27 -15.55
N ALA A 157 -10.13 -2.16 -16.61
CA ALA A 157 -10.01 -3.22 -17.62
C ALA A 157 -9.45 -4.53 -17.05
N CYS A 158 -8.79 -4.50 -15.87
CA CYS A 158 -8.37 -5.70 -15.17
C CYS A 158 -9.55 -6.49 -14.59
N GLY A 159 -10.70 -5.84 -14.35
CA GLY A 159 -11.91 -6.45 -13.80
C GLY A 159 -11.81 -6.80 -12.31
N PHE A 160 -10.91 -6.15 -11.55
CA PHE A 160 -10.75 -6.37 -10.11
C PHE A 160 -11.84 -5.68 -9.30
N ASP A 161 -12.05 -6.13 -8.06
CA ASP A 161 -13.12 -5.63 -7.20
C ASP A 161 -12.79 -4.25 -6.58
N ALA A 162 -11.50 -3.98 -6.38
CA ALA A 162 -11.00 -2.67 -5.98
C ALA A 162 -9.55 -2.45 -6.42
N TRP A 163 -9.15 -1.18 -6.51
CA TRP A 163 -7.78 -0.71 -6.56
C TRP A 163 -7.54 0.31 -5.44
N ILE A 164 -6.65 -0.04 -4.52
CA ILE A 164 -6.25 0.85 -3.42
C ILE A 164 -4.85 1.35 -3.71
N LEU A 165 -4.68 2.68 -3.63
CA LEU A 165 -3.47 3.36 -4.07
C LEU A 165 -2.75 4.06 -2.89
N GLY A 166 -1.42 4.04 -2.90
CA GLY A 166 -0.55 4.96 -2.12
C GLY A 166 0.01 6.08 -3.02
N HIS A 167 0.87 6.96 -2.48
CA HIS A 167 1.62 8.05 -3.14
C HIS A 167 0.99 9.45 -3.02
N VAL A 168 -0.34 9.54 -2.98
CA VAL A 168 -1.06 10.81 -2.88
C VAL A 168 -1.53 10.99 -1.44
N HIS A 169 -0.90 11.93 -0.73
CA HIS A 169 -1.15 12.14 0.70
C HIS A 169 -2.57 12.59 1.04
N THR A 170 -3.28 13.21 0.10
CA THR A 170 -4.69 13.59 0.32
C THR A 170 -5.57 12.47 -0.21
N PRO A 171 -6.50 11.96 0.60
CA PRO A 171 -7.36 10.91 0.10
C PRO A 171 -8.27 11.39 -1.02
N HIS A 172 -8.24 10.66 -2.12
CA HIS A 172 -9.08 10.91 -3.30
C HIS A 172 -9.68 9.61 -3.79
N VAL A 173 -10.91 9.68 -4.31
CA VAL A 173 -11.60 8.57 -4.95
C VAL A 173 -11.81 8.96 -6.42
N LEU A 174 -11.25 8.16 -7.32
CA LEU A 174 -11.44 8.29 -8.76
C LEU A 174 -12.73 7.60 -9.21
N GLN A 175 -13.12 6.54 -8.51
CA GLN A 175 -14.31 5.74 -8.81
C GLN A 175 -14.77 4.98 -7.58
N ASP A 176 -16.09 4.90 -7.38
CA ASP A 176 -16.68 4.19 -6.23
C ASP A 176 -16.93 2.70 -6.50
N ASN A 177 -17.21 2.30 -7.74
CA ASN A 177 -17.51 0.91 -8.09
C ASN A 177 -16.95 0.48 -9.48
N PRO A 178 -15.94 -0.40 -9.54
CA PRO A 178 -15.11 -0.83 -8.41
C PRO A 178 -14.40 0.36 -7.75
N PHE A 179 -14.07 0.25 -6.47
CA PHE A 179 -13.36 1.32 -5.77
C PHE A 179 -11.99 1.55 -6.43
N ILE A 180 -11.65 2.79 -6.73
CA ILE A 180 -10.32 3.21 -7.16
C ILE A 180 -9.99 4.50 -6.42
N GLY A 181 -9.01 4.46 -5.53
CA GLY A 181 -8.67 5.64 -4.74
C GLY A 181 -7.44 5.49 -3.88
N TRP A 182 -6.99 6.62 -3.34
CA TRP A 182 -5.82 6.70 -2.48
C TRP A 182 -6.19 6.59 -1.01
N VAL A 183 -5.33 5.90 -0.26
CA VAL A 183 -5.41 5.80 1.20
C VAL A 183 -5.26 7.20 1.80
N GLY A 184 -4.14 7.86 1.53
CA GLY A 184 -3.77 9.15 2.09
C GLY A 184 -2.80 9.02 3.27
N MET A 185 -2.12 10.12 3.59
CA MET A 185 -1.16 10.19 4.69
C MET A 185 -1.89 10.36 6.02
N GLY A 186 -1.56 9.51 7.00
CA GLY A 186 -2.21 9.53 8.31
C GLY A 186 -3.62 8.95 8.31
N GLU A 187 -3.92 8.16 7.27
CA GLU A 187 -5.18 7.46 7.07
C GLU A 187 -4.86 5.98 6.82
N ALA A 188 -5.83 5.12 7.10
CA ALA A 188 -5.77 3.74 6.68
C ALA A 188 -7.11 3.32 6.07
N VAL A 189 -7.12 2.18 5.39
CA VAL A 189 -8.36 1.57 4.90
C VAL A 189 -8.44 0.11 5.32
N LEU A 190 -9.66 -0.31 5.65
CA LEU A 190 -10.02 -1.70 5.83
C LEU A 190 -10.73 -2.20 4.57
N TYR A 191 -10.16 -3.20 3.91
CA TYR A 191 -10.80 -3.91 2.81
C TYR A 191 -11.48 -5.18 3.33
N ASP A 192 -12.80 -5.24 3.25
CA ASP A 192 -13.56 -6.46 3.55
C ASP A 192 -13.60 -7.37 2.32
N VAL A 193 -12.94 -8.53 2.40
CA VAL A 193 -12.73 -9.43 1.26
C VAL A 193 -14.04 -10.01 0.72
N PRO A 194 -15.01 -10.46 1.55
CA PRO A 194 -16.26 -11.01 1.05
C PRO A 194 -17.15 -10.00 0.31
N THR A 195 -17.19 -8.74 0.77
CA THR A 195 -18.07 -7.71 0.20
C THR A 195 -17.37 -6.78 -0.78
N ALA A 196 -16.04 -6.85 -0.87
CA ALA A 196 -15.19 -5.91 -1.59
C ALA A 196 -15.38 -4.44 -1.19
N SER A 197 -15.85 -4.19 0.04
CA SER A 197 -16.04 -2.83 0.53
C SER A 197 -14.74 -2.28 1.11
N VAL A 198 -14.52 -0.98 0.89
CA VAL A 198 -13.38 -0.22 1.41
C VAL A 198 -13.90 0.77 2.44
N THR A 199 -13.45 0.63 3.68
CA THR A 199 -13.80 1.52 4.79
C THR A 199 -12.58 2.33 5.17
N ARG A 200 -12.72 3.65 5.32
CA ARG A 200 -11.64 4.53 5.83
C ARG A 200 -11.60 4.47 7.34
N LEU A 201 -10.39 4.47 7.90
CA LEU A 201 -10.09 4.46 9.33
C LEU A 201 -9.43 5.77 9.75
#